data_AF-A0A6N2MZK2-F1
#
_entry.id   AF-A0A6N2MZK2-F1
#
_cell.length_a   1.000
_cell.length_b   1.000
_cell.length_c   1.000
_cell.angle_alpha   90.00
_cell.angle_beta   90.00
_cell.angle_gamma   90.00
#
_symmetry.space_group_name_H-M   'P 1'
#
loop_
_entity.id
_entity.type
_entity.pdbx_description
1 polymer ?
#
loop_
_entity_poly.entity_id
_entity_poly.type
_entity_poly.pdbx_seq_one_letter_code
_entity_poly.pdbx_strand_id
1 'polypeptide(L)'
;MMMTSGFFRLLPDLPKPFWRYPVSYINFQAWAMQGSYKNDFLGLEFDPLVPGDPKIRGEFIVTHMFGVPLDYSKWWDLSAIYLILVSYRILFFFVLKIKERASPFVKDLYSKRTLQILEKRPSFRRAPSISSRRHQPLHSLSSQEGLNSPLH
;
A
#
# COMPACT_ATOMS: atom_id res chain seq x y z
N MET A 1 10.71 9.02 -2.48
CA MET A 1 10.14 10.39 -2.36
C MET A 1 11.18 11.48 -2.04
N MET A 2 12.45 11.15 -1.80
CA MET A 2 13.48 12.16 -1.50
C MET A 2 13.79 13.07 -2.70
N MET A 3 13.65 12.59 -3.94
CA MET A 3 13.81 13.42 -5.14
C MET A 3 12.75 14.55 -5.22
N THR A 4 11.57 14.34 -4.65
CA THR A 4 10.45 15.29 -4.68
C THR A 4 10.26 16.05 -3.37
N SER A 5 11.21 15.92 -2.42
CA SER A 5 11.12 16.56 -1.10
C SER A 5 11.64 18.01 -1.06
N GLY A 6 12.19 18.51 -2.17
CA GLY A 6 12.78 19.85 -2.20
C GLY A 6 14.28 19.91 -1.93
N PHE A 7 14.92 18.77 -1.64
CA PHE A 7 16.35 18.72 -1.32
C PHE A 7 17.25 18.81 -2.57
N PHE A 8 16.96 18.02 -3.61
CA PHE A 8 17.77 18.00 -4.83
C PHE A 8 17.38 19.08 -5.86
N ARG A 9 16.10 19.46 -5.85
CA ARG A 9 15.55 20.54 -6.67
C ARG A 9 14.55 21.29 -5.84
N LEU A 10 14.57 22.61 -5.98
CA LEU A 10 13.62 23.46 -5.31
C LEU A 10 12.20 23.08 -5.74
N LEU A 11 11.31 23.09 -4.76
CA LEU A 11 9.90 22.81 -4.93
C LEU A 11 9.23 23.65 -6.05
N PRO A 12 9.45 24.98 -6.18
CA PRO A 12 8.90 25.78 -7.27
C PRO A 12 9.38 25.41 -8.67
N ASP A 13 10.55 24.78 -8.81
CA ASP A 13 11.16 24.45 -10.11
C ASP A 13 10.65 23.11 -10.69
N LEU A 14 9.79 22.40 -9.96
CA LEU A 14 9.21 21.13 -10.42
C LEU A 14 8.12 21.35 -11.49
N PRO A 15 8.06 20.50 -12.54
CA PRO A 15 6.98 20.54 -13.52
C PRO A 15 5.60 20.42 -12.86
N LYS A 16 4.70 21.33 -13.23
CA LYS A 16 3.40 21.51 -12.56
C LYS A 16 2.47 20.28 -12.59
N PRO A 17 2.28 19.55 -13.72
CA PRO A 17 1.16 18.61 -13.85
C PRO A 17 1.22 17.35 -12.98
N PHE A 18 2.40 16.96 -12.51
CA PHE A 18 2.56 15.69 -11.78
C PHE A 18 3.48 15.85 -10.57
N TRP A 19 4.64 16.47 -10.76
CA TRP A 19 5.67 16.56 -9.73
C TRP A 19 5.34 17.59 -8.66
N ARG A 20 4.87 18.77 -9.08
CA ARG A 20 4.38 19.83 -8.17
C ARG A 20 3.00 19.51 -7.60
N TYR A 21 2.11 18.98 -8.43
CA TYR A 21 0.77 18.56 -8.02
C TYR A 21 0.48 17.20 -8.67
N PRO A 22 0.15 16.14 -7.91
CA PRO A 22 -0.07 16.06 -6.47
C PRO A 22 1.16 15.58 -5.66
N VAL A 23 2.23 15.12 -6.32
CA VAL A 23 3.27 14.29 -5.69
C VAL A 23 3.98 15.00 -4.54
N SER A 24 4.37 16.28 -4.69
CA SER A 24 5.04 17.00 -3.59
C SER A 24 4.11 17.26 -2.39
N TYR A 25 2.80 17.36 -2.58
CA TYR A 25 1.84 17.61 -1.49
C TYR A 25 1.56 16.37 -0.65
N ILE A 26 1.55 15.18 -1.26
CA ILE A 26 1.36 13.91 -0.56
C ILE A 26 2.67 13.43 0.07
N ASN A 27 3.80 13.98 -0.36
CA ASN A 27 5.12 13.64 0.15
C ASN A 27 5.36 14.25 1.54
N PHE A 28 5.27 13.43 2.59
CA PHE A 28 5.57 13.85 3.96
C PHE A 28 6.98 14.46 4.11
N GLN A 29 7.96 14.00 3.32
CA GLN A 29 9.32 14.53 3.40
C GLN A 29 9.40 15.97 2.89
N ALA A 30 8.56 16.37 1.92
CA ALA A 30 8.53 17.74 1.44
C ALA A 30 8.08 18.72 2.53
N TRP A 31 7.06 18.34 3.30
CA TRP A 31 6.59 19.10 4.46
C TRP A 31 7.61 19.08 5.61
N ALA A 32 8.24 17.94 5.87
CA ALA A 32 9.26 17.82 6.90
C ALA A 32 10.48 18.71 6.62
N MET A 33 10.95 18.78 5.38
CA MET A 33 12.05 19.65 4.98
C MET A 33 11.69 21.13 5.13
N GLN A 34 10.50 21.54 4.69
CA GLN A 34 10.02 22.92 4.87
C GLN A 34 9.92 23.30 6.36
N GLY A 35 9.37 22.40 7.19
CA GLY A 35 9.29 22.58 8.63
C GLY A 35 10.67 22.67 9.29
N SER A 36 11.63 21.83 8.88
CA SER A 36 13.02 21.87 9.37
C SER A 36 13.69 23.19 9.00
N TYR A 37 13.60 23.62 7.75
CA TYR A 37 14.18 24.89 7.32
C TYR A 37 13.59 26.08 8.10
N LYS A 38 12.26 26.11 8.29
CA LYS A 38 11.65 27.15 9.13
C LYS A 38 12.08 27.04 10.59
N ASN A 39 12.30 25.83 11.11
CA ASN A 39 12.71 25.65 12.49
C ASN A 39 14.17 26.07 12.74
N ASP A 40 15.05 25.77 11.79
CA ASP A 40 16.50 25.87 11.98
C ASP A 40 17.04 27.25 11.58
N PHE A 41 16.34 27.97 10.68
CA PHE A 41 16.81 29.27 10.18
C PHE A 41 16.04 30.49 10.72
N LEU A 42 14.76 30.37 11.10
CA LEU A 42 13.98 31.54 11.54
C LEU A 42 14.56 32.14 12.83
N GLY A 43 14.77 33.47 12.84
CA GLY A 43 15.32 34.18 14.00
C GLY A 43 16.84 34.07 14.16
N LEU A 44 17.55 33.47 13.20
CA LEU A 44 19.01 33.46 13.17
C LEU A 44 19.56 34.45 12.14
N GLU A 45 20.75 34.99 12.43
CA GLU A 45 21.54 35.78 11.49
C GLU A 45 22.85 35.05 11.21
N PHE A 46 23.27 35.07 9.95
CA PHE A 46 24.47 34.40 9.47
C PHE A 46 25.46 35.42 8.94
N ASP A 47 26.74 35.14 9.16
CA ASP A 47 27.80 35.95 8.59
C ASP A 47 27.83 35.78 7.06
N PRO A 48 28.15 36.85 6.32
CA PRO A 48 28.19 36.81 4.87
C PRO A 48 29.32 35.92 4.36
N LEU A 49 29.15 35.39 3.14
CA LEU A 49 30.20 34.63 2.45
C LEU A 49 31.40 35.51 2.07
N VAL A 50 31.17 36.80 1.82
CA VAL A 50 32.19 37.78 1.48
C VAL A 50 32.42 38.69 2.69
N PRO A 51 33.67 38.79 3.20
CA PRO A 51 33.99 39.71 4.30
C PRO A 51 33.69 41.16 3.90
N GLY A 52 32.77 41.81 4.61
CA GLY A 52 32.39 43.21 4.40
C GLY A 52 30.91 43.44 4.08
N ASP A 53 30.17 42.39 3.70
CA ASP A 53 28.73 42.46 3.45
C ASP A 53 27.91 42.48 4.76
N PRO A 54 26.64 42.95 4.73
CA PRO A 54 25.76 42.87 5.88
C PRO A 54 25.42 41.42 6.23
N LYS A 55 25.18 41.15 7.52
CA LYS A 55 24.69 39.84 7.98
C LYS A 55 23.40 39.45 7.28
N ILE A 56 23.31 38.19 6.89
CA ILE A 56 22.17 37.64 6.16
C ILE A 56 21.20 37.02 7.18
N ARG A 57 19.94 37.42 7.13
CA ARG A 57 18.92 36.84 8.01
C ARG A 57 18.47 35.48 7.50
N GLY A 58 18.16 34.56 8.41
CA GLY A 58 17.70 33.22 8.06
C GLY A 58 16.37 33.23 7.29
N GLU A 59 15.49 34.22 7.49
CA GLU A 59 14.27 34.39 6.69
C GLU A 59 14.58 34.59 5.20
N PHE A 60 15.64 35.34 4.91
CA PHE A 60 16.09 35.58 3.54
C PHE A 60 16.61 34.28 2.91
N ILE A 61 17.36 33.48 3.65
CA ILE A 61 17.88 32.18 3.18
C ILE A 61 16.74 31.21 2.86
N VAL A 62 15.76 31.08 3.77
CA VAL A 62 14.62 30.16 3.59
C VAL A 62 13.78 30.51 2.36
N THR A 63 13.57 31.79 2.11
CA THR A 63 12.75 32.28 0.99
C THR A 63 13.51 32.27 -0.33
N HIS A 64 14.70 32.86 -0.38
CA HIS A 64 15.43 33.10 -1.63
C HIS A 64 16.31 31.92 -2.05
N MET A 65 16.86 31.16 -1.09
CA MET A 65 17.72 30.01 -1.42
C MET A 65 16.95 28.69 -1.45
N PHE A 66 16.07 28.45 -0.47
CA PHE A 66 15.30 27.19 -0.41
C PHE A 66 13.92 27.27 -1.08
N GLY A 67 13.46 28.47 -1.47
CA GLY A 67 12.18 28.65 -2.16
C GLY A 67 10.96 28.26 -1.31
N VAL A 68 11.08 28.34 0.02
CA VAL A 68 10.00 27.99 0.96
C VAL A 68 9.21 29.24 1.33
N PRO A 69 7.88 29.26 1.13
CA PRO A 69 7.05 30.40 1.52
C PRO A 69 6.97 30.53 3.05
N LEU A 70 7.08 31.76 3.53
CA LEU A 70 6.95 32.11 4.95
C LEU A 70 5.52 32.55 5.32
N ASP A 71 4.56 32.41 4.40
CA ASP A 71 3.15 32.82 4.57
C ASP A 71 2.45 32.10 5.74
N TYR A 72 3.00 30.97 6.19
CA TYR A 72 2.46 30.15 7.26
C TYR A 72 3.56 29.64 8.20
N SER A 73 3.15 29.43 9.47
CA SER A 73 4.03 28.98 10.55
C SER A 73 4.49 27.53 10.38
N LYS A 74 5.64 27.17 10.97
CA LYS A 74 6.20 25.81 11.02
C LYS A 74 5.22 24.75 11.56
N TRP A 75 4.25 25.16 12.37
CA TRP A 75 3.22 24.27 12.92
C TRP A 75 2.24 23.75 11.87
N TRP A 76 2.02 24.51 10.80
CA TRP A 76 1.21 24.04 9.67
C TRP A 76 1.93 22.94 8.89
N ASP A 77 3.25 23.05 8.70
CA ASP A 77 4.06 21.98 8.11
C ASP A 77 3.94 20.69 8.94
N LEU A 78 4.04 20.81 10.27
CA LEU A 78 3.87 19.68 11.20
C LEU A 78 2.46 19.08 11.14
N SER A 79 1.44 19.94 11.11
CA SER A 79 0.03 19.53 10.99
C SER A 79 -0.22 18.75 9.70
N ALA A 80 0.33 19.21 8.57
CA ALA A 80 0.23 18.53 7.28
C ALA A 80 0.85 17.13 7.32
N ILE A 81 2.04 16.97 7.94
CA ILE A 81 2.68 15.66 8.12
C ILE A 81 1.78 14.72 8.92
N TYR A 82 1.21 15.20 10.03
CA TYR A 82 0.31 14.41 10.85
C TYR A 82 -0.95 14.00 10.07
N LEU A 83 -1.54 14.91 9.30
CA LEU A 83 -2.71 14.64 8.47
C LEU A 83 -2.42 13.59 7.38
N ILE A 84 -1.27 13.68 6.72
CA ILE A 84 -0.81 12.68 5.75
C ILE A 84 -0.68 11.31 6.44
N LEU A 85 -0.06 11.24 7.61
CA LEU A 85 0.10 10.00 8.37
C LEU A 85 -1.26 9.38 8.73
N VAL A 86 -2.20 10.17 9.25
CA VAL A 86 -3.57 9.72 9.58
C VAL A 86 -4.31 9.27 8.32
N SER A 87 -4.21 10.01 7.21
CA SER A 87 -4.84 9.63 5.94
C SER A 87 -4.34 8.28 5.42
N TYR A 88 -3.03 8.00 5.54
CA TYR A 88 -2.47 6.71 5.16
C TYR A 88 -2.95 5.57 6.06
N ARG A 89 -3.12 5.83 7.37
CA ARG A 89 -3.70 4.84 8.29
C ARG A 89 -5.15 4.52 7.93
N ILE A 90 -5.94 5.54 7.62
CA ILE A 90 -7.33 5.39 7.19
C ILE A 90 -7.40 4.64 5.86
N LEU A 91 -6.61 5.02 4.85
CA LEU A 91 -6.53 4.32 3.56
C LEU A 91 -6.14 2.86 3.74
N PHE A 92 -5.13 2.58 4.56
CA PHE A 92 -4.72 1.22 4.87
C PHE A 92 -5.85 0.41 5.51
N PHE A 93 -6.57 1.01 6.45
CA PHE A 93 -7.74 0.39 7.07
C PHE A 93 -8.84 0.09 6.05
N PHE A 94 -9.13 1.02 5.14
CA PHE A 94 -10.10 0.79 4.05
C PHE A 94 -9.68 -0.32 3.10
N VAL A 95 -8.41 -0.35 2.69
CA VAL A 95 -7.87 -1.43 1.84
C VAL A 95 -8.00 -2.78 2.55
N LEU A 96 -7.68 -2.85 3.83
CA LEU A 96 -7.87 -4.07 4.63
C LEU A 96 -9.35 -4.48 4.69
N LYS A 97 -10.27 -3.53 4.90
CA LYS A 97 -11.70 -3.81 4.97
C LYS A 97 -12.28 -4.30 3.65
N ILE A 98 -11.84 -3.70 2.53
CA ILE A 98 -12.20 -4.15 1.19
C ILE A 98 -11.64 -5.55 0.95
N LYS A 99 -10.37 -5.80 1.30
CA LYS A 99 -9.75 -7.14 1.18
C LYS A 99 -10.49 -8.19 1.99
N GLU A 100 -10.85 -7.89 3.24
CA GLU A 100 -11.64 -8.78 4.10
C GLU A 100 -12.98 -9.14 3.44
N ARG A 101 -13.68 -8.15 2.89
CA ARG A 101 -14.98 -8.37 2.23
C ARG A 101 -14.87 -9.03 0.85
N ALA A 102 -13.79 -8.78 0.11
CA ALA A 102 -13.55 -9.38 -1.20
C ALA A 102 -13.03 -10.83 -1.10
N SER A 103 -12.31 -11.17 -0.03
CA SER A 103 -11.77 -12.52 0.22
C SER A 103 -12.81 -13.65 0.04
N PRO A 104 -14.02 -13.61 0.65
CA PRO A 104 -15.02 -14.66 0.43
C PRO A 104 -15.54 -14.68 -1.01
N PHE A 105 -15.75 -13.51 -1.63
CA PHE A 105 -16.25 -13.43 -3.01
C PHE A 105 -15.25 -14.01 -4.02
N VAL A 106 -13.96 -13.69 -3.83
CA VAL A 106 -12.88 -14.22 -4.65
C VAL A 106 -12.77 -15.74 -4.47
N LYS A 107 -12.84 -16.25 -3.23
CA LYS A 107 -12.85 -17.69 -2.95
C LYS A 107 -14.04 -18.42 -3.59
N ASP A 108 -15.24 -17.83 -3.51
CA ASP A 108 -16.46 -18.39 -4.13
C ASP A 108 -16.35 -18.41 -5.67
N LEU A 109 -15.80 -17.37 -6.28
CA LEU A 109 -15.56 -17.37 -7.73
C LEU A 109 -14.54 -18.44 -8.16
N TYR A 110 -13.46 -18.59 -7.40
CA TYR A 110 -12.45 -19.62 -7.67
C TYR A 110 -13.03 -21.03 -7.46
N SER A 111 -13.80 -21.28 -6.40
CA SER A 111 -14.42 -22.60 -6.16
C SER A 111 -15.45 -22.96 -7.24
N LYS A 112 -16.25 -22.01 -7.72
CA LYS A 112 -17.17 -22.21 -8.84
C LYS A 112 -16.42 -22.57 -10.13
N ARG A 113 -15.32 -21.88 -10.42
CA ARG A 113 -14.47 -22.20 -11.59
C ARG A 113 -13.84 -23.58 -11.46
N THR A 114 -13.29 -23.94 -10.29
CA THR A 114 -12.71 -25.27 -10.10
C THR A 114 -13.76 -26.36 -10.20
N LEU A 115 -14.98 -26.14 -9.66
CA LEU A 115 -16.11 -27.06 -9.83
C LEU A 115 -16.51 -27.24 -11.29
N GLN A 116 -16.63 -26.16 -12.07
CA GLN A 116 -16.93 -26.26 -13.51
C GLN A 116 -15.86 -27.04 -14.29
N ILE A 117 -14.59 -26.87 -13.93
CA ILE A 117 -13.48 -27.63 -14.52
C ILE A 117 -13.58 -29.11 -14.10
N LEU A 118 -13.92 -29.37 -12.83
CA LEU A 118 -14.09 -30.73 -12.31
C LEU A 118 -15.26 -31.44 -12.99
N GLU A 119 -16.41 -30.78 -13.15
CA GLU A 119 -17.61 -31.33 -13.81
C GLU A 119 -17.37 -31.68 -15.30
N LYS A 120 -16.48 -30.94 -15.97
CA LYS A 120 -16.07 -31.27 -17.34
C LYS A 120 -15.18 -32.51 -17.42
N ARG A 121 -14.60 -32.98 -16.31
CA ARG A 121 -13.80 -34.21 -16.31
C ARG A 121 -14.70 -35.43 -16.47
N PRO A 122 -14.34 -36.40 -17.33
CA PRO A 122 -15.16 -37.58 -17.60
C PRO A 122 -15.41 -38.46 -16.36
N SER A 123 -14.54 -38.39 -15.34
CA SER A 123 -14.69 -39.11 -14.06
C SER A 123 -15.75 -38.54 -13.12
N PHE A 124 -16.18 -37.28 -13.31
CA PHE A 124 -17.17 -36.60 -12.48
C PHE A 124 -18.50 -36.35 -13.19
N ARG A 125 -18.64 -36.75 -14.47
CA ARG A 125 -19.96 -36.86 -15.08
C ARG A 125 -20.76 -37.83 -14.21
N ARG A 126 -21.81 -37.34 -13.54
CA ARG A 126 -22.86 -38.21 -13.01
C ARG A 126 -23.31 -39.05 -14.19
N ALA A 127 -22.91 -40.32 -14.20
CA ALA A 127 -23.58 -41.29 -15.04
C ALA A 127 -25.07 -41.17 -14.70
N PRO A 128 -25.98 -41.13 -15.70
CA PRO A 128 -27.39 -41.25 -15.39
C PRO A 128 -27.51 -42.46 -14.48
N SER A 129 -28.20 -42.31 -13.33
CA SER A 129 -28.42 -43.43 -12.43
C SER A 129 -29.24 -44.45 -13.21
N ILE A 130 -28.55 -45.37 -13.87
CA ILE A 130 -29.17 -46.56 -14.41
C ILE A 130 -29.62 -47.29 -13.15
N SER A 131 -30.91 -47.15 -12.84
CA SER A 131 -31.59 -47.95 -11.83
C SER A 131 -31.56 -49.39 -12.30
N SER A 132 -30.40 -50.03 -12.22
CA SER A 132 -30.30 -51.46 -12.37
C SER A 132 -30.85 -52.04 -11.08
N ARG A 133 -32.03 -52.68 -11.17
CA ARG A 133 -32.58 -53.54 -10.11
C ARG A 133 -31.72 -54.81 -9.96
N ARG A 134 -30.40 -54.69 -9.88
CA ARG A 134 -29.52 -55.81 -9.57
C ARG A 134 -29.22 -55.71 -8.09
N HIS A 135 -30.01 -56.43 -7.30
CA HIS A 135 -29.67 -56.73 -5.91
C HIS A 135 -28.36 -57.53 -5.90
N GLN A 136 -27.22 -56.85 -5.83
CA GLN A 136 -26.00 -57.45 -5.35
C GLN A 136 -25.80 -56.99 -3.91
N PRO A 137 -25.78 -57.90 -2.92
CA PRO A 137 -25.44 -57.52 -1.56
C PRO A 137 -24.00 -57.01 -1.56
N LEU A 138 -23.83 -55.74 -1.18
CA LEU A 138 -22.51 -55.14 -0.97
C LEU A 138 -21.89 -55.82 0.26
N HIS A 139 -20.96 -56.75 0.03
CA HIS A 139 -20.09 -57.25 1.09
C HIS A 139 -19.09 -56.15 1.49
N SER A 140 -18.97 -55.88 2.80
CA SER A 140 -18.01 -54.91 3.31
C SER A 140 -16.58 -55.41 3.09
N LEU A 141 -15.66 -54.52 2.74
CA LEU A 141 -14.24 -54.89 2.56
C LEU A 141 -13.62 -55.49 3.85
N SER A 142 -14.17 -55.14 5.02
CA SER A 142 -13.82 -55.77 6.30
C SER A 142 -14.19 -57.25 6.38
N SER A 143 -15.12 -57.75 5.58
CA SER A 143 -15.47 -59.18 5.57
C SER A 143 -14.43 -60.04 4.84
N GLN A 144 -13.43 -59.44 4.19
CA GLN A 144 -12.35 -60.14 3.49
C GLN A 144 -11.04 -60.20 4.30
N GLU A 145 -10.98 -59.56 5.47
CA GLU A 145 -9.76 -59.35 6.24
C GLU A 145 -9.21 -60.62 6.94
N GLY A 146 -9.94 -61.74 6.86
CA GLY A 146 -9.55 -63.04 7.44
C GLY A 146 -9.23 -64.14 6.42
N LEU A 147 -9.21 -63.85 5.12
CA LEU A 147 -8.99 -64.84 4.04
C LEU A 147 -7.54 -64.93 3.55
N ASN A 148 -6.57 -64.52 4.36
CA ASN A 148 -5.17 -64.76 4.05
C ASN A 148 -4.88 -66.26 4.18
N SER A 149 -4.54 -66.88 3.05
CA SER A 149 -4.22 -68.29 2.88
C SER A 149 -3.18 -68.79 3.88
N PRO A 150 -3.27 -70.03 4.38
CA PRO A 150 -2.19 -70.62 5.16
C PRO A 150 -0.99 -70.83 4.23
N LEU A 151 0.11 -70.11 4.50
CA LEU A 151 1.42 -70.43 3.97
C LEU A 151 1.83 -71.79 4.57
N HIS A 152 2.03 -72.78 3.71
CA HIS A 152 2.58 -74.08 4.05
C HIS A 152 3.86 -74.30 3.27
#